data_AF-A0A0U1L2U3-F1
#
_entry.id   AF-A0A0U1L2U3-F1
#
_cell.length_a   1.000
_cell.length_b   1.000
_cell.length_c   1.000
_cell.angle_alpha   90.00
_cell.angle_beta   90.00
_cell.angle_gamma   90.00
#
_symmetry.space_group_name_H-M   'P 1'
#
loop_
_entity.id
_entity.type
_entity.pdbx_description
1 polymer ?
#
loop_
_entity_poly.entity_id
_entity_poly.type
_entity_poly.pdbx_seq_one_letter_code
_entity_poly.pdbx_strand_id
1 'polypeptide(L)' 'MTNQNLKRTILATVDNQIRENNPPITRTTLERLKKLGYTEKIAKEKIAAVLIEEIYDVMKNNAPYDEERYSKKLRSLK' A
#
# COMPACT_ATOMS: atom_id res chain seq x y z
N MET A 1 11.42 18.43 -2.08
CA MET A 1 12.41 17.38 -2.42
C MET A 1 11.83 16.02 -2.07
N THR A 2 11.79 15.08 -3.02
CA THR A 2 11.29 13.72 -2.75
C THR A 2 12.39 12.91 -2.04
N ASN A 3 12.08 12.35 -0.87
CA ASN A 3 13.02 11.44 -0.19
C ASN A 3 13.02 10.08 -0.91
N GLN A 4 14.05 9.84 -1.72
CA GLN A 4 14.18 8.62 -2.53
C GLN A 4 14.34 7.35 -1.67
N ASN A 5 15.01 7.46 -0.52
CA ASN A 5 15.18 6.34 0.40
C ASN A 5 13.84 5.95 1.02
N LEU A 6 13.01 6.93 1.39
CA LEU A 6 11.66 6.69 1.86
C LEU A 6 10.82 6.02 0.77
N LYS A 7 10.82 6.57 -0.46
CA LYS A 7 10.06 5.98 -1.58
C LYS A 7 10.46 4.52 -1.81
N ARG A 8 11.76 4.22 -1.84
CA ARG A 8 12.27 2.85 -2.03
C ARG A 8 11.83 1.93 -0.89
N THR A 9 11.88 2.40 0.35
CA THR A 9 11.47 1.61 1.53
C THR A 9 9.99 1.26 1.47
N ILE A 10 9.12 2.23 1.18
CA ILE A 10 7.67 2.00 1.09
C ILE A 10 7.35 1.01 -0.04
N LEU A 11 7.95 1.17 -1.23
CA LEU A 11 7.72 0.24 -2.33
C LEU A 11 8.22 -1.17 -2.01
N ALA A 12 9.38 -1.30 -1.35
CA ALA A 12 9.88 -2.60 -0.90
C ALA A 12 8.94 -3.25 0.14
N THR A 13 8.32 -2.47 1.02
CA THR A 13 7.30 -2.98 1.95
C THR A 13 6.07 -3.49 1.20
N VAL A 14 5.60 -2.77 0.17
CA VAL A 14 4.50 -3.24 -0.68
C VAL A 14 4.87 -4.54 -1.40
N ASP A 15 6.09 -4.64 -1.94
CA ASP A 15 6.59 -5.87 -2.56
C ASP A 15 6.62 -7.03 -1.57
N ASN A 16 7.05 -6.80 -0.32
CA ASN A 16 7.03 -7.81 0.74
C ASN A 16 5.60 -8.24 1.07
N GLN A 17 4.65 -7.31 1.24
CA GLN A 17 3.24 -7.64 1.48
C GLN A 17 2.65 -8.52 0.37
N ILE A 18 2.99 -8.21 -0.91
CA ILE A 18 2.54 -8.99 -2.06
C ILE A 18 3.21 -10.37 -2.08
N ARG A 19 4.51 -10.47 -1.83
CA ARG A 19 5.27 -11.73 -1.83
C ARG A 19 4.77 -12.66 -0.73
N GLU A 20 4.64 -12.14 0.47
CA GLU A 20 4.24 -12.88 1.68
C GLU A 20 2.72 -13.09 1.76
N ASN A 21 1.96 -12.45 0.87
CA ASN A 21 0.50 -12.42 0.87
C ASN A 21 -0.08 -11.93 2.21
N ASN A 22 0.60 -10.96 2.83
CA ASN A 22 0.26 -10.48 4.16
C ASN A 22 0.33 -8.93 4.21
N PRO A 23 -0.83 -8.24 4.26
CA PRO A 23 -2.17 -8.80 4.24
C PRO A 23 -2.58 -9.26 2.82
N PRO A 24 -3.43 -10.29 2.66
CA PRO A 24 -3.83 -10.81 1.34
C PRO A 24 -4.47 -9.77 0.42
N ILE A 25 -5.13 -8.76 1.01
CA ILE A 25 -5.79 -7.67 0.30
C ILE A 25 -4.83 -6.86 -0.58
N THR A 26 -3.54 -6.79 -0.24
CA THR A 26 -2.55 -6.07 -1.04
C THR A 26 -2.37 -6.73 -2.40
N ARG A 27 -2.27 -8.07 -2.43
CA ARG A 27 -2.17 -8.84 -3.68
C ARG A 27 -3.46 -8.76 -4.49
N THR A 28 -4.62 -8.92 -3.85
CA THR A 28 -5.93 -8.78 -4.52
C THR A 28 -6.11 -7.39 -5.13
N THR A 29 -5.67 -6.35 -4.42
CA THR A 29 -5.72 -4.96 -4.90
C THR A 29 -4.81 -4.75 -6.10
N LEU A 30 -3.58 -5.28 -6.08
CA LEU A 30 -2.67 -5.22 -7.22
C LEU A 30 -3.31 -5.85 -8.48
N GLU A 31 -3.82 -7.07 -8.36
CA GLU A 31 -4.44 -7.76 -9.50
C GLU A 31 -5.70 -7.03 -10.01
N ARG A 32 -6.50 -6.46 -9.10
CA ARG A 32 -7.64 -5.63 -9.48
C ARG A 32 -7.23 -4.37 -10.24
N LEU A 33 -6.21 -3.65 -9.78
CA LEU A 33 -5.71 -2.44 -10.46
C LEU A 33 -5.10 -2.79 -11.83
N LYS A 34 -4.40 -3.91 -11.96
CA LYS A 34 -3.90 -4.41 -13.25
C LYS A 34 -5.06 -4.69 -14.22
N LYS A 35 -6.15 -5.30 -13.75
CA LYS A 35 -7.37 -5.52 -14.56
C LYS A 35 -8.06 -4.22 -15.00
N LEU A 36 -7.87 -3.12 -14.25
CA LEU A 36 -8.35 -1.79 -14.62
C LEU A 36 -7.42 -1.06 -15.61
N GLY A 37 -6.33 -1.69 -16.04
CA GLY A 37 -5.41 -1.16 -17.05
C GLY A 37 -4.19 -0.43 -16.49
N TYR A 38 -4.00 -0.40 -15.16
CA TYR A 38 -2.78 0.15 -14.59
C TYR A 38 -1.59 -0.80 -14.81
N THR A 39 -0.43 -0.21 -15.11
CA THR A 39 0.83 -0.97 -15.05
C THR A 39 1.09 -1.39 -13.60
N GLU A 40 1.82 -2.49 -13.43
CA GLU A 40 2.20 -2.99 -12.10
C GLU A 40 2.90 -1.91 -11.26
N LYS A 41 3.78 -1.12 -11.89
CA LYS A 41 4.46 0.00 -11.24
C LYS A 41 3.46 1.02 -10.67
N ILE A 42 2.51 1.49 -11.49
CA ILE A 42 1.51 2.48 -11.05
C ILE A 42 0.58 1.89 -10.00
N ALA A 43 0.20 0.62 -10.14
CA ALA A 43 -0.62 -0.06 -9.14
C ALA A 43 0.09 -0.16 -7.78
N LYS A 44 1.39 -0.52 -7.76
CA LYS A 44 2.21 -0.53 -6.54
C LYS A 44 2.38 0.86 -5.95
N GLU A 45 2.54 1.90 -6.78
CA GLU A 45 2.61 3.30 -6.31
C GLU A 45 1.28 3.76 -5.68
N LYS A 46 0.12 3.35 -6.20
CA LYS A 46 -1.20 3.61 -5.58
C LYS A 46 -1.33 2.93 -4.21
N ILE A 47 -0.92 1.66 -4.12
CA ILE A 47 -0.91 0.92 -2.85
C ILE A 47 0.06 1.58 -1.85
N ALA A 48 1.25 1.99 -2.30
CA ALA A 48 2.23 2.68 -1.50
C ALA A 48 1.72 4.00 -0.91
N ALA A 49 0.88 4.74 -1.66
CA ALA A 49 0.25 5.95 -1.15
C ALA A 49 -0.68 5.66 0.05
N VAL A 50 -1.46 4.58 -0.02
CA VAL A 50 -2.33 4.13 1.09
C VAL A 50 -1.49 3.67 2.28
N LEU A 51 -0.38 2.95 2.04
CA LEU A 51 0.54 2.53 3.10
C LEU A 51 1.17 3.73 3.83
N ILE A 52 1.56 4.77 3.09
CA ILE A 52 2.09 6.01 3.69
C ILE A 52 1.02 6.70 4.56
N GLU A 53 -0.23 6.75 4.09
CA GLU A 53 -1.34 7.30 4.86
C GLU A 53 -1.56 6.53 6.18
N GLU A 54 -1.51 5.20 6.13
CA GLU A 54 -1.62 4.35 7.33
C GLU A 54 -0.45 4.55 8.30
N ILE A 55 0.79 4.63 7.80
CA ILE A 55 1.98 4.93 8.62
C ILE A 55 1.82 6.31 9.28
N TYR A 56 1.35 7.30 8.52
CA TYR A 56 1.12 8.63 9.04
C TYR A 56 0.06 8.62 10.16
N ASP A 57 -1.08 7.95 9.96
CA ASP A 57 -2.15 7.85 10.96
C ASP A 57 -1.68 7.17 12.26
N VAL A 58 -0.92 6.08 12.13
CA VAL A 58 -0.29 5.36 13.25
C VAL A 58 0.65 6.27 14.03
N MET A 59 1.57 6.94 13.33
CA MET A 59 2.57 7.81 13.97
C MET A 59 1.93 9.06 14.58
N LYS A 60 0.97 9.67 13.88
CA LYS A 60 0.33 10.93 14.29
C LYS A 60 -0.55 10.73 15.53
N ASN A 61 -1.28 9.62 15.59
CA ASN A 61 -2.24 9.35 16.66
C ASN A 61 -1.69 8.41 17.75
N ASN A 62 -0.43 7.97 17.64
CA ASN A 62 0.17 6.96 18.50
C ASN A 62 -0.72 5.71 18.64
N ALA A 63 -1.30 5.30 17.52
CA ALA A 63 -2.24 4.19 17.43
C ALA A 63 -1.55 2.95 16.86
N PRO A 64 -1.96 1.72 17.21
CA PRO A 64 -1.45 0.53 16.54
C PRO A 64 -1.87 0.50 15.07
N TYR A 65 -1.13 -0.26 14.27
CA TYR A 65 -1.54 -0.62 12.91
C TYR A 65 -2.92 -1.31 12.94
N ASP A 66 -3.80 -0.90 12.02
CA ASP A 66 -5.15 -1.42 11.88
C ASP A 66 -5.31 -2.01 10.48
N GLU A 67 -5.28 -3.34 10.38
CA GLU A 67 -5.42 -4.05 9.12
C GLU A 67 -6.79 -3.84 8.46
N GLU A 68 -7.86 -3.66 9.24
CA GLU A 68 -9.20 -3.45 8.70
C GLU A 68 -9.28 -2.06 8.05
N ARG A 69 -8.76 -1.03 8.73
CA ARG A 69 -8.63 0.33 8.19
C ARG A 69 -7.81 0.34 6.92
N TYR A 70 -6.62 -0.28 6.93
CA TYR A 70 -5.77 -0.38 5.75
C TYR A 70 -6.48 -1.11 4.59
N SER A 71 -7.13 -2.25 4.89
CA SER A 71 -7.90 -3.03 3.91
C SER A 71 -9.03 -2.23 3.28
N LYS A 72 -9.74 -1.43 4.07
CA LYS A 72 -10.83 -0.56 3.58
C LYS A 72 -10.32 0.49 2.60
N LYS A 73 -9.19 1.13 2.90
CA LYS A 73 -8.54 2.10 2.00
C LYS A 73 -8.05 1.43 0.70
N LEU A 74 -7.50 0.22 0.77
CA LEU A 74 -7.08 -0.51 -0.43
C LEU A 74 -8.25 -0.92 -1.34
N ARG A 75 -9.40 -1.28 -0.77
CA ARG A 75 -10.63 -1.59 -1.53
C ARG A 75 -11.19 -0.38 -2.28
N SER A 76 -10.98 0.84 -1.78
CA SER A 76 -11.50 2.05 -2.42
C SER A 76 -10.68 2.55 -3.59
N LEU A 77 -9.43 2.08 -3.76
CA LEU A 77 -8.58 2.44 -4.89
C LEU A 77 -9.29 2.15 -6.21
N LYS A 78 -9.29 3.10 -7.14
CA LYS A 78 -9.80 2.92 -8.51
C LYS A 78 -8.68 3.10 -9.52
#